data_AF-A0A3D5F565-F1
#
_entry.id   AF-A0A3D5F565-F1
#
_cell.length_a   1.000
_cell.length_b   1.000
_cell.length_c   1.000
_cell.angle_alpha   90.00
_cell.angle_beta   90.00
_cell.angle_gamma   90.00
#
_symmetry.space_group_name_H-M   'P 1'
#
loop_
_entity.id
_entity.type
_entity.pdbx_description
1 polymer ?
#
loop_
_entity_poly.entity_id
_entity_poly.type
_entity_poly.pdbx_seq_one_letter_code
_entity_poly.pdbx_strand_id
1 'polypeptide(L)' 'IMQMDEGLDTGAMLHIARLPITDSDTSATLYSKLANIGPQALVEVLDDFDALNAEPQQEDSATYAKKLSKEEAFLNWQ' A
#
# COMPACT_ATOMS: atom_id res chain seq x y z
N ILE A 1 -4.87 0.12 5.68
CA ILE A 1 -5.91 -0.91 5.86
C ILE A 1 -7.15 -0.44 5.13
N MET A 2 -7.78 -1.35 4.40
CA MET A 2 -8.83 -1.07 3.44
C MET A 2 -9.96 -2.06 3.64
N GLN A 3 -11.20 -1.59 3.53
CA GLN A 3 -12.38 -2.44 3.48
C GLN A 3 -12.56 -2.91 2.04
N MET A 4 -12.39 -4.22 1.80
CA MET A 4 -12.51 -4.78 0.46
C MET A 4 -13.90 -4.58 -0.16
N ASP A 5 -13.92 -4.42 -1.47
CA ASP A 5 -15.10 -4.37 -2.32
C ASP A 5 -14.94 -5.34 -3.51
N GLU A 6 -15.77 -5.23 -4.54
CA GLU A 6 -15.76 -6.16 -5.69
C GLU A 6 -14.57 -5.95 -6.65
N GLY A 7 -13.93 -4.78 -6.62
CA GLY A 7 -12.81 -4.44 -7.49
C GLY A 7 -11.46 -4.86 -6.92
N LEU A 8 -10.40 -4.62 -7.70
CA LEU A 8 -9.03 -4.86 -7.25
C LEU A 8 -8.50 -3.60 -6.57
N ASP A 9 -8.36 -3.67 -5.25
CA ASP A 9 -7.86 -2.58 -4.40
C ASP A 9 -8.67 -1.26 -4.51
N THR A 10 -9.98 -1.32 -4.79
CA THR A 10 -10.88 -0.15 -4.93
C THR A 10 -11.65 0.22 -3.65
N GLY A 11 -11.55 -0.64 -2.63
CA GLY A 11 -12.27 -0.49 -1.37
C GLY A 11 -12.00 0.81 -0.62
N ALA A 12 -12.95 1.21 0.24
CA ALA A 12 -12.80 2.40 1.09
C ALA A 12 -11.68 2.21 2.14
N MET A 13 -10.92 3.28 2.39
CA MET A 13 -9.76 3.26 3.27
C MET A 13 -10.17 3.48 4.73
N LEU A 14 -9.76 2.57 5.62
CA LEU A 14 -10.00 2.66 7.06
C LEU A 14 -8.84 3.35 7.79
N HIS A 15 -7.60 3.10 7.34
CA HIS A 15 -6.41 3.64 7.97
C HIS A 15 -5.23 3.69 7.00
N ILE A 16 -4.37 4.70 7.12
CA ILE A 16 -3.17 4.87 6.29
C ILE A 16 -1.94 5.11 7.17
N ALA A 17 -1.04 4.13 7.22
CA ALA A 17 0.29 4.29 7.77
C ALA A 17 1.28 4.72 6.67
N ARG A 18 2.24 5.58 7.01
CA ARG A 18 3.22 6.14 6.07
C ARG A 18 4.64 5.94 6.59
N LEU A 19 5.58 5.71 5.69
CA LEU A 19 7.01 5.66 5.99
C LEU A 19 7.83 6.25 4.83
N PRO A 20 8.98 6.88 5.09
CA PRO A 20 9.85 7.42 4.05
C PRO A 20 10.63 6.33 3.32
N ILE A 21 10.71 6.43 2.00
CA ILE A 21 11.66 5.66 1.18
C ILE A 21 12.96 6.46 1.12
N THR A 22 14.09 5.78 1.35
CA THR A 22 15.44 6.37 1.36
C THR A 22 16.24 5.94 0.14
N ASP A 23 17.31 6.66 -0.18
CA ASP A 23 18.19 6.34 -1.32
C ASP A 23 18.88 4.98 -1.22
N SER A 24 18.95 4.42 0.00
CA SER A 24 19.51 3.09 0.26
C SER A 24 18.49 1.96 0.21
N ASP A 25 17.21 2.27 -0.01
CA ASP A 25 16.18 1.23 -0.03
C ASP A 25 16.19 0.41 -1.31
N THR A 26 16.01 -0.88 -1.13
CA THR A 26 15.67 -1.84 -2.18
C THR A 26 14.24 -2.33 -1.95
N SER A 27 13.69 -3.07 -2.91
CA SER A 27 12.39 -3.73 -2.72
C SER A 27 12.38 -4.63 -1.48
N ALA A 28 13.49 -5.29 -1.15
CA ALA A 28 13.60 -6.18 0.01
C ALA A 28 13.61 -5.42 1.34
N THR A 29 14.35 -4.31 1.42
CA THR A 29 14.38 -3.50 2.66
C THR A 29 13.05 -2.79 2.86
N LEU A 30 12.44 -2.27 1.80
CA LEU A 30 11.12 -1.65 1.87
C LEU A 30 10.04 -2.66 2.25
N TYR A 31 10.08 -3.88 1.70
CA TYR A 31 9.21 -4.97 2.11
C TYR A 31 9.33 -5.26 3.62
N SER A 32 10.56 -5.33 4.13
CA SER A 32 10.81 -5.57 5.56
C SER A 32 10.27 -4.43 6.43
N LYS A 33 10.45 -3.16 6.00
CA LYS A 33 9.88 -1.98 6.69
C LYS A 33 8.35 -2.05 6.73
N LEU A 34 7.72 -2.36 5.60
CA LEU A 34 6.27 -2.50 5.50
C LEU A 34 5.73 -3.68 6.31
N ALA A 35 6.46 -4.81 6.34
CA ALA A 35 6.10 -5.99 7.14
C ALA A 35 6.12 -5.72 8.65
N ASN A 36 6.88 -4.72 9.11
CA ASN A 36 6.85 -4.29 10.51
C ASN A 36 5.64 -3.41 10.84
N ILE A 37 5.29 -2.47 9.95
CA ILE A 37 4.20 -1.51 10.22
C ILE A 37 2.81 -2.02 9.84
N GLY A 38 2.70 -2.93 8.87
CA GLY A 38 1.43 -3.45 8.38
C GLY A 38 0.61 -4.16 9.46
N PRO A 39 1.19 -5.11 10.22
CA PRO A 39 0.50 -5.76 11.32
C PRO A 39 0.08 -4.81 12.43
N GLN A 40 0.90 -3.79 12.74
CA GLN A 40 0.57 -2.78 13.75
C GLN A 40 -0.66 -1.99 13.31
N ALA A 41 -0.65 -1.45 12.09
CA ALA A 41 -1.79 -0.73 11.51
C ALA A 41 -3.06 -1.60 11.41
N LEU A 42 -2.91 -2.91 11.19
CA LEU A 42 -4.04 -3.84 11.18
C LEU A 42 -4.65 -3.99 12.57
N VAL A 43 -3.83 -4.20 13.60
CA VAL A 43 -4.30 -4.33 14.99
C VAL A 43 -4.99 -3.05 15.46
N GLU A 44 -4.40 -1.87 15.18
CA GLU A 44 -5.00 -0.57 15.49
C GLU A 44 -6.42 -0.44 14.90
N VAL A 45 -6.62 -0.89 13.66
CA VAL A 45 -7.94 -0.86 13.01
C VAL A 45 -8.90 -1.86 13.63
N LEU A 46 -8.44 -3.04 14.04
CA LEU A 46 -9.29 -4.06 14.64
C LEU A 46 -9.74 -3.70 16.05
N ASP A 47 -8.88 -3.02 16.82
CA ASP A 47 -9.19 -2.59 18.18
C ASP A 47 -10.33 -1.56 18.22
N ASP A 48 -10.41 -0.68 17.20
CA ASP A 48 -11.40 0.40 17.10
C ASP A 48 -12.38 0.22 15.92
N PHE A 49 -12.53 -1.00 15.38
CA PHE A 49 -13.18 -1.23 14.09
C PHE A 49 -14.58 -0.63 13.97
N ASP A 50 -15.42 -0.80 15.00
CA ASP A 50 -16.80 -0.31 15.00
C ASP A 50 -16.93 1.22 15.06
N ALA A 51 -15.85 1.92 15.46
CA ALA A 51 -15.80 3.38 15.55
C ALA A 51 -15.23 4.05 14.31
N LEU A 52 -14.59 3.29 13.42
CA LEU A 52 -13.96 3.80 12.21
C LEU A 52 -14.98 4.00 11.09
N ASN A 53 -14.83 5.11 10.36
CA ASN A 53 -15.56 5.35 9.12
C ASN A 53 -14.61 5.13 7.95
N ALA A 54 -15.00 4.28 7.01
CA ALA A 54 -14.23 4.03 5.80
C ALA A 54 -14.41 5.18 4.82
N GLU A 55 -13.30 5.74 4.33
CA GLU A 55 -13.30 6.87 3.40
C GLU A 55 -13.11 6.37 1.96
N PRO A 56 -14.02 6.68 1.01
CA PRO A 56 -13.85 6.32 -0.39
C PRO A 56 -12.54 6.84 -0.99
N GLN A 57 -11.93 6.07 -1.89
CA GLN A 57 -10.73 6.49 -2.61
C GLN A 57 -11.07 7.59 -3.64
N GLN A 58 -10.08 8.43 -3.96
CA GLN A 58 -10.17 9.42 -5.02
C GLN A 58 -9.76 8.78 -6.36
N GLU A 59 -10.75 8.32 -7.13
CA GLU A 59 -10.54 7.60 -8.40
C GLU A 59 -9.67 8.36 -9.42
N ASP A 60 -9.81 9.69 -9.46
CA ASP A 60 -9.03 10.57 -10.33
C ASP A 60 -7.54 10.67 -9.94
N SER A 61 -7.19 10.27 -8.72
CA SER A 61 -5.81 10.18 -8.22
C SER A 61 -5.27 8.75 -8.20
N ALA A 62 -6.07 7.75 -8.58
CA ALA A 62 -5.68 6.36 -8.52
C ALA A 62 -4.65 6.01 -9.61
N THR A 63 -3.62 5.25 -9.26
CA THR A 63 -2.62 4.72 -10.19
C THR A 63 -2.51 3.21 -10.03
N TYR A 64 -2.45 2.47 -11.15
CA TYR A 64 -2.35 1.01 -11.11
C TYR A 64 -0.89 0.54 -11.21
N ALA A 65 -0.38 -0.04 -10.13
CA ALA A 65 0.96 -0.63 -10.08
C ALA A 65 0.98 -2.02 -10.73
N LYS A 66 1.44 -2.09 -11.99
CA LYS A 66 1.55 -3.36 -12.72
C LYS A 66 2.63 -4.27 -12.12
N LYS A 67 2.46 -5.58 -12.29
CA LYS A 67 3.52 -6.56 -12.00
C LYS A 67 4.72 -6.27 -12.90
N LEU A 68 5.90 -6.27 -12.29
CA LEU A 68 7.16 -6.13 -13.02
C LEU A 68 7.37 -7.34 -13.94
N SER A 69 7.79 -7.05 -15.17
CA SER A 69 8.26 -8.01 -16.15
C SER A 69 9.79 -8.07 -16.16
N LYS A 70 10.37 -9.12 -16.75
CA LYS A 70 11.83 -9.24 -16.85
C LYS A 70 12.39 -8.24 -17.86
N GLU A 71 11.60 -7.92 -18.88
CA GLU A 71 11.92 -7.01 -19.97
C GLU A 71 12.10 -5.58 -19.44
N GLU A 72 11.26 -5.15 -18.48
CA GLU A 72 11.36 -3.84 -17.83
C GLU A 72 12.63 -3.67 -16.97
N ALA A 73 13.30 -4.76 -16.58
CA ALA A 73 14.56 -4.70 -15.84
C ALA A 73 15.78 -4.43 -16.72
N PHE A 74 15.61 -4.35 -18.05
CA PHE A 74 16.69 -4.04 -18.97
C PHE A 74 17.12 -2.58 -18.82
N LEU A 75 18.40 -2.35 -18.52
CA LEU A 75 18.96 -1.01 -18.40
C LEU A 75 19.20 -0.41 -19.79
N ASN A 76 18.43 0.61 -20.15
CA ASN A 76 18.67 1.44 -21.32
C ASN A 76 19.44 2.70 -20.90
N TRP A 77 20.70 2.80 -21.32
CA TRP A 77 21.62 3.89 -20.96
C TRP A 77 21.64 5.06 -21.96
N GLN A 78 20.79 5.03 -22.98
CA GLN A 78 20.66 6.11 -23.97
C GLN A 78 20.08 7.39 -23.37
#